data_AF-A0A9D9V1R0-F1
#
_entry.id   AF-A0A9D9V1R0-F1
#
_cell.length_a   1.000
_cell.length_b   1.000
_cell.length_c   1.000
_cell.angle_alpha   90.00
_cell.angle_beta   90.00
_cell.angle_gamma   90.00
#
_symmetry.space_group_name_H-M   'P 1'
#
loop_
_entity.id
_entity.type
_entity.pdbx_description
1 polymer ?
#
loop_
_entity_poly.entity_id
_entity_poly.type
_entity_poly.pdbx_seq_one_letter_code
_entity_poly.pdbx_strand_id
1 'polypeptide(L)'
;MHETLKVEFPALTMNIRHIFYPKIKPKFNSDYQSIIKYTLEGFHHDENGALEKAGKLQWQNKKYGKAEHGAEECFMAESYWNNGILCASKTFFPSSWTEEQTVRVIFEASKNKIEDLSDATEQNKNIYLCQGLNNLLIEIMIDSKNIVTTGYPSKKNF
;
A
#
# COMPACT_ATOMS: atom_id res chain seq x y z
N MET A 1 1.87 -13.22 -21.42
CA MET A 1 3.15 -12.88 -20.78
C MET A 1 3.14 -11.37 -20.59
N HIS A 2 3.12 -10.88 -19.36
CA HIS A 2 3.13 -9.44 -19.09
C HIS A 2 4.34 -9.11 -18.21
N GLU A 3 5.16 -8.19 -18.72
CA GLU A 3 6.44 -7.79 -18.16
C GLU A 3 6.28 -7.14 -16.79
N THR A 4 7.13 -7.55 -15.87
CA THR A 4 7.30 -6.91 -14.56
C THR A 4 8.18 -5.69 -14.78
N LEU A 5 7.66 -4.50 -14.49
CA LEU A 5 8.47 -3.27 -14.54
C LEU A 5 9.52 -3.36 -13.43
N LYS A 6 10.77 -3.63 -13.80
CA LYS A 6 11.92 -3.66 -12.90
C LYS A 6 12.70 -2.37 -13.08
N VAL A 7 12.79 -1.59 -12.02
CA VAL A 7 13.73 -0.47 -11.92
C VAL A 7 14.93 -1.00 -11.13
N GLU A 8 16.09 -1.13 -11.77
CA GLU A 8 17.31 -1.66 -11.13
C GLU A 8 18.21 -0.51 -10.65
N PHE A 9 18.27 -0.34 -9.34
CA PHE A 9 19.42 0.27 -8.66
C PHE A 9 20.15 -0.84 -7.90
N PRO A 10 21.50 -0.78 -7.70
CA PRO A 10 22.32 -1.95 -7.38
C PRO A 10 22.04 -2.70 -6.06
N ALA A 11 21.00 -2.38 -5.28
CA ALA A 11 20.72 -3.08 -4.01
C ALA A 11 19.24 -3.17 -3.60
N LEU A 12 18.27 -2.66 -4.38
CA LEU A 12 16.86 -2.68 -3.96
C LEU A 12 15.92 -2.96 -5.12
N THR A 13 15.17 -4.05 -5.03
CA THR A 13 14.08 -4.39 -5.97
C THR A 13 12.73 -4.14 -5.30
N MET A 14 11.78 -3.54 -6.03
CA MET A 14 10.41 -3.34 -5.57
C MET A 14 9.41 -4.10 -6.44
N ASN A 15 8.50 -4.85 -5.82
CA ASN A 15 7.32 -5.41 -6.48
C ASN A 15 6.09 -4.58 -6.09
N ILE A 16 5.73 -3.65 -6.97
CA ILE A 16 4.74 -2.61 -6.67
C ILE A 16 3.29 -3.00 -6.99
N ARG A 17 3.06 -4.19 -7.57
CA ARG A 17 1.73 -4.60 -8.01
C ARG A 17 0.71 -4.59 -6.86
N HIS A 18 1.15 -4.98 -5.66
CA HIS A 18 0.31 -4.99 -4.47
C HIS A 18 -0.08 -3.58 -3.99
N ILE A 19 0.53 -2.52 -4.50
CA ILE A 19 0.22 -1.13 -4.12
C ILE A 19 -0.85 -0.54 -5.04
N PHE A 20 -0.78 -0.82 -6.34
CA PHE A 20 -1.63 -0.17 -7.34
C PHE A 20 -2.82 -1.02 -7.80
N TYR A 21 -2.75 -2.35 -7.64
CA TYR A 21 -3.77 -3.24 -8.18
C TYR A 21 -4.58 -3.93 -7.06
N PRO A 22 -5.91 -3.79 -7.07
CA PRO A 22 -6.78 -4.48 -6.12
C PRO A 22 -6.75 -5.99 -6.33
N LYS A 23 -6.50 -6.74 -5.26
CA LYS A 23 -6.65 -8.21 -5.25
C LYS A 23 -7.79 -8.59 -4.33
N ILE A 24 -8.89 -9.06 -4.91
CA ILE A 24 -10.04 -9.53 -4.15
C ILE A 24 -9.79 -10.99 -3.72
N LYS A 25 -9.91 -11.26 -2.43
CA LYS A 25 -9.89 -12.63 -1.88
C LYS A 25 -11.23 -12.95 -1.21
N PRO A 26 -11.90 -14.04 -1.60
CA PRO A 26 -13.05 -14.53 -0.86
C PRO A 26 -12.61 -15.18 0.45
N LYS A 27 -13.34 -14.90 1.53
CA LYS A 27 -13.28 -15.63 2.79
C LYS A 27 -14.52 -16.53 2.84
N PHE A 28 -14.28 -17.83 2.94
CA PHE A 28 -15.34 -18.83 3.05
C PHE A 28 -15.74 -19.08 4.50
N ASN A 29 -16.94 -19.62 4.70
CA ASN A 29 -17.35 -20.24 5.97
C ASN A 29 -16.49 -21.49 6.27
N SER A 30 -16.64 -22.05 7.47
CA SER A 30 -15.82 -23.17 7.95
C SER A 30 -15.93 -24.46 7.13
N ASP A 31 -17.03 -24.64 6.39
CA ASP A 31 -17.29 -25.79 5.51
C ASP A 31 -16.91 -25.54 4.04
N TYR A 32 -16.38 -24.35 3.72
CA TYR A 32 -15.99 -23.91 2.37
C TYR A 32 -17.11 -23.91 1.32
N GLN A 33 -18.39 -23.97 1.72
CA GLN A 33 -19.52 -23.99 0.78
C GLN A 33 -20.00 -22.60 0.40
N SER A 34 -19.74 -21.57 1.20
CA SER A 34 -20.23 -20.21 0.93
C SER A 34 -19.21 -19.13 1.26
N ILE A 35 -19.25 -18.03 0.50
CA ILE A 35 -18.43 -16.84 0.77
C ILE A 35 -19.13 -16.00 1.83
N ILE A 36 -18.47 -15.79 2.96
CA ILE A 36 -18.98 -14.97 4.07
C ILE A 36 -18.52 -13.51 4.00
N LYS A 37 -17.38 -13.26 3.35
CA LYS A 37 -16.80 -11.93 3.24
C LYS A 37 -15.81 -11.88 2.08
N TYR A 38 -15.69 -10.73 1.42
CA TYR A 38 -14.56 -10.45 0.54
C TYR A 38 -13.57 -9.54 1.25
N THR A 39 -12.28 -9.81 1.08
CA THR A 39 -11.20 -8.97 1.58
C THR A 39 -10.41 -8.44 0.41
N LEU A 40 -10.14 -7.13 0.44
CA LEU A 40 -9.17 -6.53 -0.46
C LEU A 40 -7.76 -6.75 0.11
N GLU A 41 -6.88 -7.36 -0.67
CA GLU A 41 -5.44 -7.37 -0.42
C GLU A 41 -4.75 -6.34 -1.31
N GLY A 42 -3.72 -5.71 -0.75
CA GLY A 42 -3.01 -4.64 -1.42
C GLY A 42 -3.89 -3.43 -1.68
N PHE A 43 -3.61 -2.73 -2.78
CA PHE A 43 -4.29 -1.51 -3.21
C PHE A 43 -4.29 -0.42 -2.14
N HIS A 44 -3.31 0.47 -2.27
CA HIS A 44 -3.05 1.59 -1.40
C HIS A 44 -2.89 2.90 -2.19
N HIS A 45 -3.15 2.88 -3.50
CA HIS A 45 -3.14 4.06 -4.34
C HIS A 45 -4.15 3.91 -5.48
N ASP A 46 -5.05 4.88 -5.61
CA ASP A 46 -5.98 5.01 -6.73
C ASP A 46 -5.54 6.23 -7.55
N GLU A 47 -4.63 6.03 -8.50
CA GLU A 47 -4.04 7.13 -9.27
C GLU A 47 -5.12 7.97 -9.93
N ASN A 48 -5.09 9.26 -9.67
CA ASN A 48 -6.07 10.25 -10.10
C ASN A 48 -7.52 9.91 -9.73
N GLY A 49 -7.75 9.04 -8.75
CA GLY A 49 -9.06 8.53 -8.37
C GLY A 49 -9.75 7.77 -9.50
N ALA A 50 -8.99 7.07 -10.35
CA ALA A 50 -9.50 6.44 -11.57
C ALA A 50 -10.65 5.45 -11.28
N LEU A 51 -10.54 4.65 -10.21
CA LEU A 51 -11.58 3.68 -9.86
C LEU A 51 -12.81 4.34 -9.23
N GLU A 52 -12.61 5.38 -8.41
CA GLU A 52 -13.72 6.20 -7.87
C GLU A 52 -14.47 6.91 -9.01
N LYS A 53 -13.75 7.58 -9.93
CA LYS A 53 -14.33 8.29 -11.09
C LYS A 53 -15.04 7.35 -12.06
N ALA A 54 -14.55 6.13 -12.23
CA ALA A 54 -15.20 5.10 -13.04
C ALA A 54 -16.44 4.47 -12.36
N GLY A 55 -16.78 4.89 -11.14
CA GLY A 55 -17.91 4.36 -10.37
C GLY A 55 -17.74 2.89 -10.00
N LYS A 56 -16.49 2.38 -9.90
CA LYS A 56 -16.20 1.00 -9.50
C LYS A 56 -16.04 0.85 -7.99
N LEU A 57 -15.75 1.96 -7.33
CA LEU A 57 -15.40 2.05 -5.93
C LEU A 57 -15.97 3.35 -5.37
N GLN A 58 -16.46 3.29 -4.13
CA GLN A 58 -16.78 4.45 -3.31
C GLN A 58 -16.02 4.35 -2.01
N TRP A 59 -15.44 5.46 -1.60
CA TRP A 59 -14.79 5.59 -0.31
C TRP A 59 -15.78 6.11 0.74
N GLN A 60 -15.85 5.46 1.89
CA GLN A 60 -16.62 5.96 3.03
C GLN A 60 -15.73 6.14 4.26
N ASN A 61 -16.21 6.93 5.21
CA ASN A 61 -15.53 7.20 6.48
C ASN A 61 -14.09 7.71 6.26
N LYS A 62 -13.88 8.57 5.25
CA LYS A 62 -12.57 9.16 4.94
C LYS A 62 -12.06 9.95 6.15
N LYS A 63 -10.89 9.59 6.64
CA LYS A 63 -10.10 10.36 7.59
C LYS A 63 -8.79 10.76 6.91
N TYR A 64 -8.41 12.02 7.01
CA TYR A 64 -7.18 12.55 6.42
C TYR A 64 -6.05 12.58 7.45
N GLY A 65 -4.82 12.35 7.02
CA GLY A 65 -3.64 12.33 7.89
C GLY A 65 -3.24 13.75 8.34
N LYS A 66 -2.52 13.85 9.46
CA LYS A 66 -2.08 15.13 10.03
C LYS A 66 -1.12 15.86 9.09
N ALA A 67 -1.51 17.07 8.68
CA ALA A 67 -0.80 17.92 7.73
C ALA A 67 0.40 18.70 8.32
N GLU A 68 1.18 18.15 9.27
CA GLU A 68 2.33 18.89 9.82
C GLU A 68 3.50 19.04 8.81
N HIS A 69 3.44 18.37 7.65
CA HIS A 69 4.57 18.31 6.70
C HIS A 69 4.22 18.42 5.21
N GLY A 70 3.05 18.94 4.83
CA GLY A 70 2.78 19.34 3.45
C GLY A 70 2.66 18.22 2.39
N ALA A 71 2.44 16.96 2.79
CA ALA A 71 1.92 15.96 1.85
C ALA A 71 0.40 16.15 1.76
N GLU A 72 -0.14 16.26 0.54
CA GLU A 72 -1.58 16.38 0.24
C GLU A 72 -2.35 15.12 0.69
N GLU A 73 -2.47 14.99 2.00
CA GLU A 73 -3.27 14.10 2.83
C GLU A 73 -3.48 12.68 2.29
N CYS A 74 -2.53 11.79 2.62
CA CYS A 74 -2.87 10.37 2.69
C CYS A 74 -4.17 10.20 3.49
N PHE A 75 -5.00 9.24 3.09
CA PHE A 75 -6.32 9.07 3.68
C PHE A 75 -6.51 7.65 4.18
N MET A 76 -7.30 7.50 5.24
CA MET A 76 -7.80 6.23 5.73
C MET A 76 -9.29 6.15 5.38
N ALA A 77 -9.71 5.07 4.75
CA ALA A 77 -11.10 4.90 4.33
C ALA A 77 -11.50 3.44 4.23
N GLU A 78 -12.81 3.21 4.31
CA GLU A 78 -13.43 1.95 3.91
C GLU A 78 -13.72 1.97 2.41
N SER A 79 -13.50 0.83 1.73
CA SER A 79 -13.78 0.71 0.30
C SER A 79 -15.06 -0.09 0.05
N TYR A 80 -16.00 0.54 -0.65
CA TYR A 80 -17.26 -0.05 -1.09
C TYR A 80 -17.18 -0.29 -2.60
N TRP A 81 -17.09 -1.55 -2.99
CA TRP A 81 -17.03 -1.93 -4.39
C TRP A 81 -18.43 -2.27 -4.89
N ASN A 82 -18.65 -2.09 -6.19
CA ASN A 82 -19.88 -2.54 -6.84
C ASN A 82 -20.17 -4.01 -6.47
N ASN A 83 -21.46 -4.35 -6.31
CA ASN A 83 -21.97 -5.63 -5.79
C ASN A 83 -21.96 -5.77 -4.25
N GLY A 84 -21.92 -4.65 -3.51
CA GLY A 84 -22.13 -4.64 -2.05
C GLY A 84 -20.92 -5.15 -1.25
N ILE A 85 -19.73 -5.18 -1.85
CA ILE A 85 -18.51 -5.63 -1.17
C ILE A 85 -17.96 -4.49 -0.32
N LEU A 86 -18.08 -4.62 0.99
CA LEU A 86 -17.46 -3.75 1.98
C LEU A 86 -16.13 -4.32 2.46
N CYS A 87 -15.05 -3.59 2.18
CA CYS A 87 -13.72 -3.90 2.67
C CYS A 87 -13.36 -2.99 3.86
N ALA A 88 -12.77 -3.61 4.89
CA ALA A 88 -12.36 -2.91 6.11
C ALA A 88 -11.42 -1.74 5.83
N SER A 89 -11.43 -0.77 6.74
CA SER A 89 -10.63 0.45 6.66
C SER A 89 -9.15 0.19 6.40
N LYS A 90 -8.61 0.90 5.42
CA LYS A 90 -7.20 0.89 4.98
C LYS A 90 -6.68 2.30 4.81
N THR A 91 -5.36 2.44 4.74
CA THR A 91 -4.66 3.68 4.45
C THR A 91 -4.22 3.73 2.99
N PHE A 92 -4.24 4.94 2.41
CA PHE A 92 -4.03 5.18 0.99
C PHE A 92 -3.14 6.40 0.79
N PHE A 93 -2.23 6.29 -0.17
CA PHE A 93 -1.49 7.42 -0.69
C PHE A 93 -2.45 8.43 -1.34
N PRO A 94 -2.06 9.71 -1.43
CA PRO A 94 -2.86 10.72 -2.12
C PRO A 94 -3.21 10.28 -3.53
N SER A 95 -4.49 10.35 -3.89
CA SER A 95 -4.91 10.01 -5.25
C SER A 95 -4.40 11.02 -6.28
N SER A 96 -3.97 12.22 -5.87
CA SER A 96 -3.35 13.20 -6.77
C SER A 96 -1.94 12.79 -7.20
N TRP A 97 -1.32 11.81 -6.52
CA TRP A 97 0.01 11.37 -6.88
C TRP A 97 -0.02 10.47 -8.11
N THR A 98 1.05 10.54 -8.90
CA THR A 98 1.30 9.55 -9.93
C THR A 98 1.80 8.24 -9.33
N GLU A 99 1.76 7.15 -10.09
CA GLU A 99 2.44 5.91 -9.70
C GLU A 99 3.92 6.16 -9.39
N GLU A 100 4.62 6.95 -10.22
CA GLU A 100 6.03 7.29 -10.02
C GLU A 100 6.28 8.02 -8.70
N GLN A 101 5.47 9.02 -8.36
CA GLN A 101 5.59 9.75 -7.10
C GLN A 101 5.41 8.81 -5.91
N THR A 102 4.39 7.94 -5.96
CA THR A 102 4.15 6.94 -4.91
C THR A 102 5.32 5.98 -4.77
N VAL A 103 5.83 5.43 -5.88
CA VAL A 103 6.98 4.51 -5.89
C VAL A 103 8.22 5.20 -5.32
N ARG A 104 8.49 6.45 -5.72
CA ARG A 104 9.65 7.21 -5.24
C ARG A 104 9.63 7.39 -3.72
N VAL A 105 8.49 7.76 -3.13
CA VAL A 105 8.40 7.96 -1.69
C VAL A 105 8.62 6.64 -0.93
N ILE A 106 8.07 5.53 -1.43
CA ILE A 106 8.29 4.21 -0.85
C ILE A 106 9.75 3.78 -0.99
N PHE A 107 10.37 4.04 -2.13
CA PHE A 107 11.78 3.74 -2.39
C PHE A 107 12.69 4.47 -1.41
N GLU A 108 12.52 5.78 -1.22
CA GLU A 108 13.29 6.57 -0.27
C GLU A 108 13.11 6.05 1.17
N ALA A 109 11.88 5.76 1.57
CA ALA A 109 11.59 5.17 2.88
C ALA A 109 12.29 3.80 3.07
N SER A 110 12.35 3.00 2.01
CA SER A 110 12.95 1.66 2.01
C SER A 110 14.47 1.71 2.04
N LYS A 111 15.08 2.64 1.32
CA LYS A 111 16.53 2.82 1.28
C LYS A 111 17.07 3.13 2.68
N ASN A 112 16.47 4.11 3.37
CA ASN A 112 16.84 4.47 4.74
C ASN A 112 16.79 3.25 5.67
N LYS A 113 15.78 2.39 5.49
CA LYS A 113 15.62 1.21 6.34
C LYS A 113 16.59 0.08 6.03
N ILE A 114 16.94 -0.13 4.77
CA ILE A 114 17.87 -1.20 4.39
C ILE A 114 19.29 -0.86 4.85
N GLU A 115 19.68 0.41 4.81
CA GLU A 115 20.93 0.89 5.41
C GLU A 115 20.96 0.51 6.91
N ASP A 116 19.88 0.75 7.67
CA ASP A 116 19.77 0.35 9.08
C ASP A 116 19.77 -1.18 9.31
N LEU A 117 19.29 -1.97 8.35
CA LEU A 117 19.15 -3.43 8.48
C LEU A 117 20.42 -4.19 8.08
N SER A 118 21.41 -3.53 7.50
CA SER A 118 22.68 -4.14 7.09
C SER A 118 23.47 -4.78 8.25
N ASP A 119 23.10 -4.47 9.50
CA ASP A 119 23.66 -5.06 10.73
C ASP A 119 22.80 -6.17 11.37
N ALA A 120 21.63 -6.52 10.81
CA ALA A 120 20.68 -7.44 11.42
C ALA A 120 20.69 -8.85 10.79
N THR A 121 20.98 -9.87 11.59
CA THR A 121 21.18 -11.28 11.17
C THR A 121 19.91 -12.11 10.98
N GLU A 122 18.71 -11.58 11.23
CA GLU A 122 17.45 -12.32 11.07
C GLU A 122 16.43 -11.55 10.21
N GLN A 123 16.31 -11.95 8.93
CA GLN A 123 15.33 -11.40 8.00
C GLN A 123 14.07 -12.26 7.94
N ASN A 124 13.22 -12.14 8.96
CA ASN A 124 11.82 -12.60 8.85
C ASN A 124 10.99 -11.60 8.02
N LYS A 125 9.83 -12.03 7.51
CA LYS A 125 8.86 -11.14 6.82
C LYS A 125 8.38 -10.07 7.79
N ASN A 126 9.07 -8.95 7.80
CA ASN A 126 8.84 -7.88 8.76
C ASN A 126 8.17 -6.71 8.04
N ILE A 127 7.11 -6.20 8.66
CA ILE A 127 6.58 -4.88 8.32
C ILE A 127 7.44 -3.88 9.09
N TYR A 128 8.09 -2.99 8.35
CA TYR A 128 8.93 -1.94 8.91
C TYR A 128 8.20 -0.61 8.79
N LEU A 129 8.18 0.14 9.90
CA LEU A 129 7.75 1.53 9.89
C LEU A 129 8.95 2.39 9.50
N CYS A 130 8.78 3.16 8.44
CA CYS A 130 9.82 4.00 7.85
C CYS A 130 9.27 5.42 7.67
N GLN A 131 10.16 6.40 7.76
CA GLN A 131 9.84 7.78 7.44
C GLN A 131 10.21 8.02 5.97
N GLY A 132 9.21 8.31 5.14
CA GLY A 132 9.38 8.69 3.74
C GLY A 132 9.63 10.19 3.59
N LEU A 133 9.57 10.66 2.33
CA LEU A 133 9.62 12.08 2.03
C LEU A 133 8.52 12.84 2.77
N ASN A 134 8.81 14.09 3.15
CA ASN A 134 7.89 14.97 3.86
C ASN A 134 7.34 14.38 5.17
N ASN A 135 8.17 13.59 5.87
CA ASN A 135 7.86 12.94 7.14
C ASN A 135 6.62 12.02 7.13
N LEU A 136 6.16 11.62 5.94
CA LEU A 136 5.08 10.64 5.81
C LEU A 136 5.56 9.31 6.38
N LEU A 137 4.87 8.79 7.40
CA LEU A 137 5.17 7.47 7.92
C LEU A 137 4.60 6.40 6.97
N ILE A 138 5.45 5.48 6.52
CA ILE A 138 5.12 4.41 5.59
C ILE A 138 5.47 3.08 6.24
N GLU A 139 4.54 2.14 6.17
CA GLU A 139 4.80 0.74 6.49
C GLU A 139 5.19 0.02 5.21
N ILE A 140 6.42 -0.50 5.17
CA ILE A 140 6.96 -1.28 4.05
C ILE A 140 7.11 -2.73 4.47
N MET A 141 6.86 -3.65 3.54
CA MET A 141 7.12 -5.08 3.74
C MET A 141 8.27 -5.49 2.85
N ILE A 142 9.33 -5.99 3.47
CA ILE A 142 10.51 -6.50 2.77
C ILE A 142 10.53 -8.03 2.94
N ASP A 143 10.72 -8.76 1.84
CA ASP A 143 10.87 -10.21 1.90
C ASP A 143 12.31 -10.63 2.24
N SER A 144 12.54 -11.94 2.41
CA SER A 144 13.85 -12.50 2.75
C SER A 144 14.90 -12.37 1.63
N LYS A 145 14.56 -11.76 0.50
CA LYS A 145 15.46 -11.48 -0.62
C LYS A 145 15.73 -9.97 -0.74
N ASN A 146 15.41 -9.20 0.29
CA ASN A 146 15.47 -7.73 0.30
C ASN A 146 14.59 -7.08 -0.79
N ILE A 147 13.51 -7.74 -1.19
CA ILE A 147 12.56 -7.18 -2.15
C ILE A 147 11.43 -6.50 -1.37
N VAL A 148 11.18 -5.23 -1.65
CA VAL A 148 10.01 -4.53 -1.11
C VAL A 148 8.78 -5.05 -1.85
N THR A 149 7.90 -5.73 -1.12
CA THR A 149 6.71 -6.40 -1.70
C THR A 149 5.45 -5.56 -1.59
N THR A 150 5.41 -4.62 -0.66
CA THR A 150 4.32 -3.64 -0.52
C THR A 150 4.79 -2.45 0.31
N GLY A 151 4.11 -1.32 0.15
CA GLY A 151 4.28 -0.12 0.95
C GLY A 151 2.96 0.62 1.03
N TYR A 152 2.64 1.18 2.20
CA TYR A 152 1.42 1.95 2.42
C TYR A 152 1.57 2.94 3.56
N PRO A 153 0.79 4.05 3.60
CA PRO A 153 0.86 4.99 4.70
C PRO A 153 0.52 4.33 6.03
N SER A 154 1.26 4.62 7.09
CA SER A 154 0.97 4.08 8.41
C SER A 154 -0.32 4.68 8.98
N LYS A 155 -1.04 3.89 9.79
CA LYS A 155 -2.16 4.40 10.61
C LYS A 155 -1.73 5.49 11.59
N LYS A 156 -0.44 5.57 11.93
CA LYS A 156 0.10 6.60 12.83
C LYS A 156 0.04 8.02 12.25
N ASN A 157 -0.24 8.16 10.95
CA ASN A 157 -0.48 9.46 10.34
C ASN A 157 -1.86 10.07 10.71
N PHE A 158 -2.76 9.31 11.36
CA PHE A 158 -4.18 9.68 11.58
C PHE A 158 -4.55 9.77 13.07
#